data_AF-A0A5N5VZY4-F1
#
_entry.id   AF-A0A5N5VZY4-F1
#
_cell.length_a   1.000
_cell.length_b   1.000
_cell.length_c   1.000
_cell.angle_alpha   90.00
_cell.angle_beta   90.00
_cell.angle_gamma   90.00
#
_symmetry.space_group_name_H-M   'P 1'
#
loop_
_entity.id
_entity.type
_entity.pdbx_description
1 polymer ?
#
loop_
_entity_poly.entity_id
_entity_poly.type
_entity_poly.pdbx_seq_one_letter_code
_entity_poly.pdbx_strand_id
1 'polypeptide(L)'
;MALVLLRRWKGSSGQGGVRLPDGAGGLDCQVLDPVQLPLYRADVSVRDASGREVLTGQTDPHGRFTATLAPGDYVLAVTCEGFRPVRRPFTCVPGAHATVEPFAMEPAPAPTLPTPGAWRIDPDHTAVRFAARHIGLAQVHGRFNGFEGTLWVGDRMEESRLDVVIETASIDTGVRQRDEHLRSAEFLGVAQYPYMQFTSERFVHRGGPRWSVQGVLNLHGVSRNVALDTRYLGIGTGIMGETRAACSAVTELHREDFTLNWKSMIQRGIAMIGATIRVELDIQAVPQS
;
A
#
# COMPACT_ATOMS: atom_id res chain seq x y z
N MET A 1 4.08 55.82 44.92
CA MET A 1 3.00 55.00 45.52
C MET A 1 2.30 54.23 44.42
N ALA A 2 2.01 52.96 44.70
CA ALA A 2 1.56 51.91 43.82
C ALA A 2 0.11 52.08 43.31
N LEU A 3 -0.20 51.54 42.12
CA LEU A 3 -1.00 50.31 41.99
C LEU A 3 -1.09 49.87 40.52
N VAL A 4 -0.56 48.67 40.25
CA VAL A 4 -0.75 47.92 39.01
C VAL A 4 -2.11 47.22 39.09
N LEU A 5 -3.04 47.52 38.17
CA LEU A 5 -4.27 46.75 37.99
C LEU A 5 -4.06 45.68 36.92
N LEU A 6 -3.61 44.51 37.37
CA LEU A 6 -3.66 43.25 36.61
C LEU A 6 -5.12 42.83 36.43
N ARG A 7 -5.67 43.09 35.25
CA ARG A 7 -6.91 42.46 34.81
C ARG A 7 -6.60 41.00 34.46
N ARG A 8 -6.94 40.08 35.36
CA ARG A 8 -7.00 38.64 35.09
C ARG A 8 -7.97 38.39 33.93
N TRP A 9 -7.45 38.15 32.73
CA TRP A 9 -8.19 37.44 31.70
C TRP A 9 -8.31 35.99 32.13
N LYS A 10 -9.49 35.60 32.61
CA LYS A 10 -9.92 34.21 32.56
C LYS A 10 -10.10 33.87 31.08
N GLY A 11 -9.11 33.22 30.48
CA GLY A 11 -9.30 32.52 29.21
C GLY A 11 -10.34 31.43 29.45
N SER A 12 -11.57 31.64 28.98
CA SER A 12 -12.54 30.56 28.86
C SER A 12 -12.05 29.65 27.74
N SER A 13 -11.46 28.52 28.11
CA SER A 13 -11.27 27.37 27.21
C SER A 13 -12.65 26.80 26.86
N GLY A 14 -13.35 27.47 25.94
CA GLY A 14 -14.56 26.95 25.33
C GLY A 14 -14.17 25.85 24.35
N GLN A 15 -14.15 24.61 24.82
CA GLN A 15 -14.20 23.44 23.95
C GLN A 15 -15.50 23.54 23.14
N GLY A 16 -15.39 23.84 21.85
CA GLY A 16 -16.50 23.75 20.91
C GLY A 16 -16.83 22.29 20.63
N GLY A 17 -17.41 21.59 21.61
CA GLY A 17 -17.90 20.23 21.45
C GLY A 17 -19.11 20.21 20.52
N VAL A 18 -19.13 19.26 19.59
CA VAL A 18 -20.31 18.96 18.76
C VAL A 18 -21.49 18.66 19.71
N ARG A 19 -22.64 19.32 19.49
CA ARG A 19 -23.87 19.03 20.26
C ARG A 19 -24.27 17.58 20.03
N LEU A 20 -24.51 16.85 21.12
CA LEU A 20 -24.97 15.48 21.09
C LEU A 20 -26.49 15.43 20.87
N PRO A 21 -27.01 14.50 20.05
CA PRO A 21 -28.43 14.18 20.01
C PRO A 21 -28.94 13.73 21.38
N ASP A 22 -30.23 13.95 21.66
CA ASP A 22 -30.85 13.51 22.91
C ASP A 22 -30.71 12.00 23.10
N GLY A 23 -30.23 11.60 24.27
CA GLY A 23 -30.00 10.20 24.63
C GLY A 23 -28.72 9.57 24.07
N ALA A 24 -27.97 10.26 23.20
CA ALA A 24 -26.68 9.81 22.71
C ALA A 24 -25.53 10.26 23.63
N GLY A 25 -24.44 9.51 23.63
CA GLY A 25 -23.16 9.98 24.13
C GLY A 25 -22.20 10.31 22.98
N GLY A 26 -21.09 10.97 23.33
CA GLY A 26 -20.01 11.28 22.40
C GLY A 26 -18.78 10.42 22.65
N LEU A 27 -17.98 10.23 21.62
CA LEU A 27 -16.61 9.76 21.69
C LEU A 27 -15.72 10.88 21.16
N ASP A 28 -14.67 11.20 21.89
CA ASP A 28 -13.60 12.07 21.43
C ASP A 28 -12.26 11.43 21.73
N CYS A 29 -11.49 11.14 20.68
CA CYS A 29 -10.14 10.61 20.82
C CYS A 29 -9.15 11.36 19.93
N GLN A 30 -7.93 11.48 20.45
CA GLN A 30 -6.79 12.02 19.73
C GLN A 30 -5.75 10.92 19.53
N VAL A 31 -5.18 10.85 18.33
CA VAL A 31 -4.15 9.90 17.95
C VAL A 31 -2.88 10.69 17.62
N LEU A 32 -1.80 10.33 18.31
CA LEU A 32 -0.52 10.99 18.25
C LEU A 32 0.57 9.98 17.87
N ASP A 33 1.59 10.46 17.18
CA ASP A 33 2.80 9.69 16.91
C ASP A 33 3.73 9.66 18.16
N PRO A 34 4.85 8.92 18.12
CA PRO A 34 5.80 8.83 19.23
C PRO A 34 6.41 10.16 19.66
N VAL A 35 6.42 11.17 18.77
CA VAL A 35 6.94 12.51 19.06
C VAL A 35 5.82 13.51 19.38
N GLN A 36 4.62 13.00 19.72
CA GLN A 36 3.44 13.76 20.15
C GLN A 36 2.83 14.65 19.06
N LEU A 37 3.09 14.37 17.79
CA LEU A 37 2.44 15.05 16.66
C LEU A 37 1.15 14.34 16.25
N PRO A 38 0.12 15.07 15.78
CA PRO A 38 -1.11 14.44 15.35
C PRO A 38 -0.94 13.52 14.14
N LEU A 39 -1.52 12.31 14.21
CA LEU A 39 -1.53 11.36 13.10
C LEU A 39 -2.78 11.53 12.24
N TYR A 40 -2.59 12.02 11.01
CA TYR A 40 -3.65 12.15 10.01
C TYR A 40 -3.99 10.79 9.37
N ARG A 41 -5.28 10.52 9.19
CA ARG A 41 -5.82 9.30 8.56
C ARG A 41 -5.44 7.98 9.23
N ALA A 42 -5.24 7.99 10.54
CA ALA A 42 -5.24 6.75 11.31
C ALA A 42 -6.67 6.17 11.29
N ASP A 43 -6.80 4.89 10.95
CA ASP A 43 -8.08 4.19 10.93
C ASP A 43 -8.55 3.95 12.36
N VAL A 44 -9.83 4.21 12.59
CA VAL A 44 -10.51 4.06 13.87
C VAL A 44 -11.70 3.13 13.68
N SER A 45 -11.84 2.15 14.55
CA SER A 45 -13.03 1.27 14.62
C SER A 45 -13.53 1.16 16.04
N VAL A 46 -14.86 1.10 16.20
CA VAL A 46 -15.53 0.93 17.48
C VAL A 46 -16.36 -0.34 17.42
N ARG A 47 -16.18 -1.19 18.44
CA ARG A 47 -16.94 -2.43 18.59
C ARG A 47 -17.72 -2.41 19.89
N ASP A 48 -18.97 -2.88 19.86
CA ASP A 48 -19.80 -3.05 21.05
C ASP A 48 -19.33 -4.26 21.89
N ALA A 49 -19.94 -4.46 23.06
CA ALA A 49 -19.62 -5.55 23.98
C ALA A 49 -19.77 -6.96 23.36
N SER A 50 -20.54 -7.11 22.27
CA SER A 50 -20.67 -8.38 21.53
C SER A 50 -19.56 -8.60 20.50
N GLY A 51 -18.66 -7.61 20.34
CA GLY A 51 -17.58 -7.62 19.35
C GLY A 51 -18.02 -7.16 17.95
N ARG A 52 -19.29 -6.78 17.78
CA ARG A 52 -19.82 -6.25 16.53
C ARG A 52 -19.30 -4.84 16.29
N GLU A 53 -18.84 -4.58 15.08
CA GLU A 53 -18.41 -3.25 14.65
C GLU A 53 -19.62 -2.35 14.45
N VAL A 54 -19.62 -1.20 15.14
CA VAL A 54 -20.73 -0.24 15.14
C VAL A 54 -20.37 1.08 14.47
N LEU A 55 -19.07 1.36 14.33
CA LEU A 55 -18.57 2.58 13.72
C LEU A 55 -17.14 2.37 13.20
N THR A 56 -16.84 2.95 12.04
CA THR A 56 -15.48 3.09 11.52
C THR A 56 -15.26 4.49 10.95
N GLY A 57 -14.01 4.92 10.88
CA GLY A 57 -13.62 6.19 10.27
C GLY A 57 -12.13 6.43 10.33
N GLN A 58 -11.70 7.65 10.04
CA GLN A 58 -10.30 8.06 10.04
C GLN A 58 -10.11 9.35 10.84
N THR A 59 -8.94 9.53 11.44
CA THR A 59 -8.59 10.79 12.09
C THR A 59 -8.43 11.93 11.09
N ASP A 60 -8.81 13.13 11.53
CA ASP A 60 -8.65 14.38 10.78
C ASP A 60 -7.18 14.89 10.77
N PRO A 61 -6.85 15.99 10.07
CA PRO A 61 -5.49 16.54 10.04
C PRO A 61 -4.92 16.95 11.40
N HIS A 62 -5.76 17.05 12.44
CA HIS A 62 -5.37 17.32 13.82
C HIS A 62 -5.32 16.04 14.68
N GLY A 63 -5.35 14.86 14.03
CA GLY A 63 -5.29 13.56 14.67
C GLY A 63 -6.52 13.25 15.51
N ARG A 64 -7.63 13.96 15.32
CA ARG A 64 -8.86 13.78 16.10
C ARG A 64 -9.84 12.89 15.37
N PHE A 65 -10.57 12.11 16.15
CA PHE A 65 -11.78 11.42 15.70
C PHE A 65 -12.87 11.64 16.75
N THR A 66 -13.99 12.21 16.31
CA THR A 66 -15.14 12.51 17.17
C THR A 66 -16.38 11.88 16.57
N ALA A 67 -17.19 11.22 17.41
CA ALA A 67 -18.38 10.53 16.97
C ALA A 67 -19.49 10.54 18.03
N THR A 68 -20.72 10.26 17.62
CA THR A 68 -21.86 10.04 18.51
C THR A 68 -22.21 8.56 18.54
N LEU A 69 -22.43 8.01 19.73
CA LEU A 69 -22.74 6.60 19.93
C LEU A 69 -23.93 6.45 20.87
N ALA A 70 -24.63 5.33 20.76
CA ALA A 70 -25.60 4.95 21.80
C ALA A 70 -24.86 4.77 23.15
N PRO A 71 -25.54 4.97 24.29
CA PRO A 71 -24.96 4.64 25.59
C PRO A 71 -24.61 3.15 25.67
N GLY A 72 -23.45 2.83 26.23
CA GLY A 72 -22.99 1.45 26.35
C GLY A 72 -21.47 1.32 26.45
N ASP A 73 -21.00 0.09 26.58
CA ASP A 73 -19.59 -0.25 26.65
C ASP A 73 -19.05 -0.65 25.27
N TYR A 74 -17.88 -0.12 24.95
CA TYR A 74 -17.24 -0.27 23.65
C TYR A 74 -15.75 -0.54 23.75
N VAL A 75 -15.18 -1.07 22.68
CA VAL A 75 -13.73 -1.11 22.45
C VAL A 75 -13.42 -0.26 21.24
N LEU A 76 -12.60 0.77 21.45
CA LEU A 76 -12.02 1.61 20.41
C LEU A 76 -10.70 0.99 19.97
N ALA A 77 -10.54 0.74 18.68
CA ALA A 77 -9.31 0.27 18.08
C ALA A 77 -8.78 1.29 17.08
N VAL A 78 -7.51 1.65 17.22
CA VAL A 78 -6.79 2.53 16.30
C VAL A 78 -5.71 1.75 15.58
N THR A 79 -5.70 1.84 14.26
CA THR A 79 -4.68 1.25 13.40
C THR A 79 -4.12 2.32 12.48
N CYS A 80 -2.80 2.35 12.35
CA CYS A 80 -2.12 3.21 11.38
C CYS A 80 -0.94 2.43 10.81
N GLU A 81 -0.72 2.55 9.50
CA GLU A 81 0.43 1.90 8.86
C GLU A 81 1.73 2.32 9.55
N GLY A 82 2.60 1.34 9.85
CA GLY A 82 3.89 1.58 10.50
C GLY A 82 3.82 1.63 12.03
N PHE A 83 2.64 1.52 12.64
CA PHE A 83 2.45 1.54 14.09
C PHE A 83 1.77 0.28 14.61
N ARG A 84 2.01 -0.04 15.88
CA ARG A 84 1.31 -1.13 16.57
C ARG A 84 -0.18 -0.76 16.73
N PRO A 85 -1.12 -1.66 16.40
CA PRO A 85 -2.53 -1.45 16.71
C PRO A 85 -2.73 -1.26 18.21
N VAL A 86 -3.56 -0.28 18.59
CA VAL A 86 -3.90 -0.03 20.00
C VAL A 86 -5.40 -0.20 20.18
N ARG A 87 -5.81 -0.88 21.25
CA ARG A 87 -7.22 -1.05 21.63
C ARG A 87 -7.43 -0.56 23.04
N ARG A 88 -8.49 0.22 23.27
CA ARG A 88 -8.87 0.70 24.60
C ARG A 88 -10.38 0.55 24.80
N PRO A 89 -10.82 -0.02 25.93
CA PRO A 89 -12.23 0.03 26.29
C PRO A 89 -12.63 1.45 26.68
N PHE A 90 -13.88 1.82 26.41
CA PHE A 90 -14.48 3.04 26.95
C PHE A 90 -15.99 2.85 27.11
N THR A 91 -16.58 3.62 28.02
CA THR A 91 -18.03 3.65 28.23
C THR A 91 -18.59 4.96 27.68
N CYS A 92 -19.60 4.85 26.84
CA CYS A 92 -20.37 5.97 26.33
C CYS A 92 -21.57 6.22 27.25
N VAL A 93 -21.74 7.44 27.74
CA VAL A 93 -22.86 7.81 28.62
C VAL A 93 -23.71 8.91 27.98
N PRO A 94 -25.03 8.95 28.24
CA PRO A 94 -25.92 9.94 27.62
C PRO A 94 -25.50 11.36 27.97
N GLY A 95 -25.46 12.25 26.98
CA GLY A 95 -25.23 13.67 27.16
C GLY A 95 -23.78 14.07 27.49
N ALA A 96 -22.84 13.12 27.50
CA ALA A 96 -21.42 13.42 27.72
C ALA A 96 -20.53 12.85 26.61
N HIS A 97 -19.40 13.52 26.37
CA HIS A 97 -18.34 12.99 25.51
C HIS A 97 -17.38 12.17 26.36
N ALA A 98 -17.28 10.87 26.07
CA ALA A 98 -16.22 10.01 26.58
C ALA A 98 -14.89 10.53 26.06
N THR A 99 -14.08 11.09 26.97
CA THR A 99 -12.70 11.48 26.66
C THR A 99 -11.82 10.27 26.93
N VAL A 100 -11.31 9.66 25.87
CA VAL A 100 -10.30 8.60 25.99
C VAL A 100 -8.93 9.28 26.05
N GLU A 101 -8.01 8.77 26.87
CA GLU A 101 -6.63 9.23 26.84
C GLU A 101 -6.09 9.20 25.40
N PRO A 102 -5.26 10.19 24.99
CA PRO A 102 -4.67 10.17 23.66
C PRO A 102 -3.98 8.84 23.36
N PHE A 103 -4.19 8.33 22.16
CA PHE A 103 -3.49 7.17 21.65
C PHE A 103 -2.10 7.60 21.21
N ALA A 104 -1.11 7.35 22.04
CA ALA A 104 0.29 7.44 21.64
C ALA A 104 0.65 6.18 20.88
N MET A 105 0.72 6.28 19.56
CA MET A 105 1.03 5.15 18.69
C MET A 105 2.51 4.80 18.82
N GLU A 106 2.81 3.53 19.12
CA GLU A 106 4.18 3.03 19.10
C GLU A 106 4.55 2.50 17.71
N PRO A 107 5.79 2.68 17.23
CA PRO A 107 6.21 2.11 15.97
C PRO A 107 6.03 0.58 16.00
N ALA A 108 5.48 0.04 14.91
CA ALA A 108 5.52 -1.39 14.70
C ALA A 108 7.00 -1.81 14.57
N PRO A 109 7.39 -2.98 15.12
CA PRO A 109 8.72 -3.50 14.89
C PRO A 109 8.88 -3.71 13.39
N ALA A 110 10.05 -3.34 12.85
CA ALA A 110 10.36 -3.66 11.46
C ALA A 110 10.24 -5.18 11.28
N PRO A 111 9.59 -5.67 10.21
CA PRO A 111 9.56 -7.09 9.95
C PRO A 111 10.99 -7.61 9.81
N THR A 112 11.26 -8.79 10.36
CA THR A 112 12.55 -9.47 10.19
C THR A 112 12.83 -9.63 8.71
N LEU A 113 13.97 -9.11 8.24
CA LEU A 113 14.40 -9.21 6.86
C LEU A 113 14.86 -10.65 6.53
N PRO A 114 14.83 -11.07 5.26
CA PRO A 114 15.40 -12.35 4.85
C PRO A 114 16.88 -12.42 5.19
N THR A 115 17.37 -13.63 5.48
CA THR A 115 18.79 -13.87 5.70
C THR A 115 19.60 -13.64 4.42
N PRO A 116 20.87 -13.22 4.54
CA PRO A 116 21.77 -13.13 3.39
C PRO A 116 21.81 -14.43 2.58
N GLY A 117 21.93 -14.31 1.26
CA GLY A 117 21.90 -15.45 0.33
C GLY A 117 20.95 -15.25 -0.84
N ALA A 118 20.85 -16.26 -1.70
CA ALA A 118 19.95 -16.24 -2.85
C ALA A 118 18.54 -16.67 -2.46
N TRP A 119 17.55 -15.92 -2.93
CA TRP A 119 16.12 -16.19 -2.75
C TRP A 119 15.47 -16.18 -4.13
N ARG A 120 14.93 -17.33 -4.54
CA ARG A 120 14.28 -17.48 -5.84
C ARG A 120 12.81 -17.11 -5.72
N ILE A 121 12.32 -16.27 -6.64
CA ILE A 121 10.90 -15.98 -6.78
C ILE A 121 10.18 -17.30 -7.09
N ASP A 122 9.10 -17.57 -6.34
CA ASP A 122 8.24 -18.72 -6.53
C ASP A 122 7.13 -18.35 -7.52
N PRO A 123 7.13 -18.87 -8.77
CA PRO A 123 6.13 -18.51 -9.78
C PRO A 123 4.71 -18.93 -9.38
N ASP A 124 4.55 -20.01 -8.61
CA ASP A 124 3.24 -20.53 -8.22
C ASP A 124 2.54 -19.64 -7.17
N HIS A 125 3.32 -18.81 -6.46
CA HIS A 125 2.85 -17.92 -5.40
C HIS A 125 3.16 -16.45 -5.69
N THR A 126 3.48 -16.13 -6.94
CA THR A 126 3.76 -14.78 -7.40
C THR A 126 2.79 -14.40 -8.53
N ALA A 127 2.40 -13.13 -8.58
CA ALA A 127 1.57 -12.60 -9.63
C ALA A 127 2.16 -11.29 -10.17
N VAL A 128 2.34 -11.22 -11.49
CA VAL A 128 2.69 -10.00 -12.22
C VAL A 128 1.46 -9.53 -12.97
N ARG A 129 0.75 -8.54 -12.42
CA ARG A 129 -0.50 -8.03 -12.99
C ARG A 129 -0.35 -6.61 -13.50
N PHE A 130 -1.17 -6.27 -14.48
CA PHE A 130 -1.28 -4.91 -14.97
C PHE A 130 -2.73 -4.51 -15.26
N ALA A 131 -2.99 -3.21 -15.24
CA ALA A 131 -4.26 -2.64 -15.64
C ALA A 131 -4.05 -1.40 -16.51
N ALA A 132 -4.83 -1.29 -17.58
CA ALA A 132 -4.85 -0.13 -18.48
C ALA A 132 -6.30 0.36 -18.65
N ARG A 133 -6.51 1.68 -18.79
CA ARG A 133 -7.85 2.21 -19.05
C ARG A 133 -8.21 2.04 -20.53
N HIS A 134 -9.38 1.49 -20.81
CA HIS A 134 -9.99 1.42 -22.13
C HIS A 134 -10.97 2.59 -22.29
N ILE A 135 -10.71 3.46 -23.28
CA ILE A 135 -11.43 4.70 -23.63
C ILE A 135 -11.74 5.61 -22.44
N GLY A 136 -10.88 5.59 -21.42
CA GLY A 136 -11.07 6.38 -20.20
C GLY A 136 -12.24 5.94 -19.32
N LEU A 137 -12.91 4.82 -19.64
CA LEU A 137 -14.08 4.32 -18.91
C LEU A 137 -13.72 3.10 -18.06
N ALA A 138 -13.52 1.94 -18.69
CA ALA A 138 -13.31 0.67 -18.01
C ALA A 138 -11.82 0.31 -17.90
N GLN A 139 -11.46 -0.56 -16.96
CA GLN A 139 -10.12 -1.12 -16.87
C GLN A 139 -10.04 -2.45 -17.64
N VAL A 140 -8.99 -2.61 -18.43
CA VAL A 140 -8.56 -3.90 -18.97
C VAL A 140 -7.46 -4.41 -18.06
N HIS A 141 -7.70 -5.58 -17.47
CA HIS A 141 -6.73 -6.27 -16.64
C HIS A 141 -6.00 -7.32 -17.46
N GLY A 142 -4.73 -7.52 -17.12
CA GLY A 142 -3.94 -8.63 -17.65
C GLY A 142 -2.83 -9.01 -16.69
N ARG A 143 -2.10 -10.05 -17.07
CA ARG A 143 -0.98 -10.60 -16.32
C ARG A 143 0.05 -11.22 -17.25
N PHE A 144 1.22 -11.50 -16.71
CA PHE A 144 2.22 -12.38 -17.31
C PHE A 144 2.33 -13.65 -16.47
N ASN A 145 2.24 -14.80 -17.11
CA ASN A 145 2.22 -16.11 -16.44
C ASN A 145 3.58 -16.82 -16.45
N GLY A 146 4.53 -16.35 -17.26
CA GLY A 146 5.86 -16.92 -17.41
C GLY A 146 6.91 -15.92 -16.96
N PHE A 147 7.56 -16.19 -15.83
CA PHE A 147 8.61 -15.36 -15.28
C PHE A 147 9.47 -16.15 -14.31
N GLU A 148 10.69 -15.66 -14.12
CA GLU A 148 11.60 -16.12 -13.09
C GLU A 148 12.35 -14.91 -12.52
N GLY A 149 12.89 -15.07 -11.32
CA GLY A 149 13.76 -14.07 -10.76
C GLY A 149 14.43 -14.52 -9.48
N THR A 150 15.51 -13.83 -9.15
CA THR A 150 16.33 -14.12 -7.98
C THR A 150 16.67 -12.82 -7.27
N LEU A 151 16.42 -12.79 -5.98
CA LEU A 151 16.89 -11.77 -5.04
C LEU A 151 18.15 -12.33 -4.36
N TRP A 152 19.28 -11.68 -4.54
CA TRP A 152 20.47 -11.94 -3.73
C TRP A 152 20.49 -10.93 -2.58
N VAL A 153 20.24 -11.42 -1.38
CA VAL A 153 20.19 -10.63 -0.15
C VAL A 153 21.61 -10.46 0.38
N GLY A 154 22.03 -9.21 0.56
CA GLY A 154 23.30 -8.86 1.23
C GLY A 154 23.19 -8.85 2.75
N ASP A 155 24.30 -8.56 3.44
CA ASP A 155 24.30 -8.38 4.90
C ASP A 155 23.37 -7.22 5.32
N ARG A 156 23.25 -6.23 4.44
CA ARG A 156 22.24 -5.18 4.50
C ARG A 156 21.33 -5.27 3.28
N MET A 157 20.04 -4.96 3.45
CA MET A 157 19.10 -4.97 2.33
C MET A 157 19.48 -3.95 1.24
N GLU A 158 20.16 -2.85 1.59
CA GLU A 158 20.65 -1.89 0.60
C GLU A 158 21.77 -2.41 -0.30
N GLU A 159 22.42 -3.51 0.09
CA GLU A 159 23.48 -4.20 -0.68
C GLU A 159 22.92 -5.36 -1.53
N SER A 160 21.61 -5.60 -1.43
CA SER A 160 20.92 -6.65 -2.19
C SER A 160 20.77 -6.27 -3.66
N ARG A 161 20.63 -7.29 -4.51
CA ARG A 161 20.29 -7.14 -5.92
C ARG A 161 19.15 -8.08 -6.32
N LEU A 162 18.31 -7.66 -7.24
CA LEU A 162 17.20 -8.41 -7.80
C LEU A 162 17.30 -8.41 -9.32
N ASP A 163 17.20 -9.59 -9.92
CA ASP A 163 17.03 -9.77 -11.36
C ASP A 163 15.74 -10.56 -11.62
N VAL A 164 14.92 -10.07 -12.54
CA VAL A 164 13.66 -10.70 -12.95
C VAL A 164 13.58 -10.71 -14.47
N VAL A 165 13.25 -11.87 -15.03
CA VAL A 165 12.99 -12.06 -16.46
C VAL A 165 11.54 -12.49 -16.63
N ILE A 166 10.82 -11.84 -17.53
CA ILE A 166 9.42 -12.12 -17.81
C ILE A 166 9.26 -12.42 -19.29
N GLU A 167 8.65 -13.57 -19.60
CA GLU A 167 8.33 -13.99 -20.95
C GLU A 167 7.19 -13.15 -21.51
N THR A 168 7.46 -12.33 -22.53
CA THR A 168 6.45 -11.42 -23.10
C THR A 168 5.32 -12.18 -23.78
N ALA A 169 5.59 -13.38 -24.31
CA ALA A 169 4.60 -14.28 -24.87
C ALA A 169 3.60 -14.80 -23.83
N SER A 170 3.92 -14.77 -22.54
CA SER A 170 3.04 -15.26 -21.46
C SER A 170 1.91 -14.30 -21.09
N ILE A 171 1.79 -13.16 -21.79
CA ILE A 171 0.71 -12.20 -21.59
C ILE A 171 -0.66 -12.86 -21.72
N ASP A 172 -1.54 -12.56 -20.78
CA ASP A 172 -2.90 -13.08 -20.69
C ASP A 172 -3.83 -11.98 -20.18
N THR A 173 -4.83 -11.66 -20.98
CA THR A 173 -5.89 -10.71 -20.63
C THR A 173 -7.27 -11.38 -20.55
N GLY A 174 -7.32 -12.72 -20.62
CA GLY A 174 -8.55 -13.50 -20.70
C GLY A 174 -9.27 -13.44 -22.05
N VAL A 175 -8.70 -12.78 -23.07
CA VAL A 175 -9.31 -12.64 -24.40
C VAL A 175 -8.29 -13.03 -25.46
N ARG A 176 -8.41 -14.26 -25.97
CA ARG A 176 -7.45 -14.87 -26.91
C ARG A 176 -7.07 -13.96 -28.09
N GLN A 177 -8.04 -13.35 -28.75
CA GLN A 177 -7.79 -12.48 -29.91
C GLN A 177 -6.97 -11.23 -29.52
N ARG A 178 -7.22 -10.67 -28.33
CA ARG A 178 -6.46 -9.53 -27.81
C ARG A 178 -5.04 -9.96 -27.47
N ASP A 179 -4.87 -11.13 -26.84
CA ASP A 179 -3.55 -11.65 -26.48
C ASP A 179 -2.70 -11.96 -27.74
N GLU A 180 -3.31 -12.53 -28.78
CA GLU A 180 -2.67 -12.73 -30.09
C GLU A 180 -2.17 -11.40 -30.69
N HIS A 181 -2.99 -10.35 -30.61
CA HIS A 181 -2.60 -9.02 -31.08
C HIS A 181 -1.49 -8.40 -30.22
N LEU A 182 -1.60 -8.47 -28.90
CA LEU A 182 -0.59 -7.94 -27.97
C LEU A 182 0.77 -8.62 -28.17
N ARG A 183 0.80 -9.90 -28.55
CA ARG A 183 2.05 -10.62 -28.86
C ARG A 183 2.66 -10.25 -30.22
N SER A 184 1.87 -9.69 -31.14
CA SER A 184 2.31 -9.40 -32.51
C SER A 184 3.39 -8.31 -32.56
N ALA A 185 4.06 -8.19 -33.72
CA ALA A 185 5.02 -7.12 -34.00
C ALA A 185 4.42 -5.70 -33.96
N GLU A 186 3.08 -5.57 -33.96
CA GLU A 186 2.42 -4.26 -33.80
C GLU A 186 2.37 -3.79 -32.34
N PHE A 187 2.71 -4.65 -31.36
CA PHE A 187 2.75 -4.30 -29.95
C PHE A 187 4.00 -4.86 -29.24
N LEU A 188 3.93 -5.97 -28.48
CA LEU A 188 5.10 -6.48 -27.74
C LEU A 188 6.19 -7.08 -28.64
N GLY A 189 5.85 -7.47 -29.86
CA GLY A 189 6.81 -8.04 -30.82
C GLY A 189 7.56 -9.23 -30.26
N VAL A 190 6.86 -10.22 -29.68
CA VAL A 190 7.48 -11.28 -28.84
C VAL A 190 8.47 -12.17 -29.60
N ALA A 191 8.41 -12.20 -30.93
CA ALA A 191 9.41 -12.88 -31.75
C ALA A 191 10.78 -12.17 -31.73
N GLN A 192 10.79 -10.83 -31.63
CA GLN A 192 11.99 -10.00 -31.57
C GLN A 192 12.39 -9.66 -30.13
N TYR A 193 11.40 -9.49 -29.25
CA TYR A 193 11.57 -9.13 -27.84
C TYR A 193 10.88 -10.19 -26.95
N PRO A 194 11.44 -11.42 -26.88
CA PRO A 194 10.81 -12.53 -26.15
C PRO A 194 10.77 -12.34 -24.63
N TYR A 195 11.62 -11.45 -24.11
CA TYR A 195 11.74 -11.17 -22.69
C TYR A 195 11.67 -9.67 -22.41
N MET A 196 11.09 -9.33 -21.26
CA MET A 196 11.36 -8.06 -20.57
C MET A 196 12.08 -8.36 -19.27
N GLN A 197 13.01 -7.49 -18.89
CA GLN A 197 13.91 -7.73 -17.75
C GLN A 197 13.93 -6.53 -16.82
N PHE A 198 13.84 -6.78 -15.52
CA PHE A 198 14.06 -5.78 -14.48
C PHE A 198 15.28 -6.16 -13.66
N THR A 199 16.24 -5.23 -13.54
CA THR A 199 17.43 -5.36 -12.70
C THR A 199 17.45 -4.22 -11.70
N SER A 200 17.50 -4.53 -10.41
CA SER A 200 17.55 -3.51 -9.36
C SER A 200 18.93 -2.88 -9.26
N GLU A 201 18.96 -1.58 -8.98
CA GLU A 201 20.17 -0.82 -8.66
C GLU A 201 20.24 -0.47 -7.17
N ARG A 202 19.08 -0.28 -6.53
CA ARG A 202 19.03 0.15 -5.12
C ARG A 202 17.74 -0.24 -4.41
N PHE A 203 17.89 -0.66 -3.15
CA PHE A 203 16.80 -0.78 -2.20
C PHE A 203 16.86 0.41 -1.22
N VAL A 204 15.76 1.16 -1.10
CA VAL A 204 15.67 2.34 -0.22
C VAL A 204 14.59 2.11 0.82
N HIS A 205 14.95 2.05 2.10
CA HIS A 205 13.97 1.96 3.18
C HIS A 205 13.15 3.25 3.29
N ARG A 206 11.82 3.13 3.34
CA ARG A 206 10.87 4.25 3.43
C ARG A 206 10.12 4.27 4.78
N GLY A 207 10.63 3.55 5.77
CA GLY A 207 10.05 3.43 7.12
C GLY A 207 9.02 2.29 7.24
N GLY A 208 8.97 1.68 8.42
CA GLY A 208 8.10 0.53 8.68
C GLY A 208 8.36 -0.60 7.66
N PRO A 209 7.30 -1.18 7.06
CA PRO A 209 7.43 -2.22 6.04
C PRO A 209 7.69 -1.67 4.62
N ARG A 210 7.81 -0.36 4.42
CA ARG A 210 7.87 0.24 3.08
C ARG A 210 9.30 0.37 2.57
N TRP A 211 9.47 0.07 1.29
CA TRP A 211 10.71 0.12 0.54
C TRP A 211 10.44 0.72 -0.84
N SER A 212 11.45 1.35 -1.43
CA SER A 212 11.47 1.65 -2.85
C SER A 212 12.57 0.82 -3.49
N VAL A 213 12.19 -0.06 -4.42
CA VAL A 213 13.14 -0.84 -5.23
C VAL A 213 13.32 -0.11 -6.54
N GLN A 214 14.49 0.48 -6.73
CA GLN A 214 14.84 1.25 -7.92
C GLN A 214 15.68 0.39 -8.84
N GLY A 215 15.39 0.42 -10.12
CA GLY A 215 16.10 -0.40 -11.09
C GLY A 215 15.81 0.01 -12.53
N VAL A 216 16.37 -0.77 -13.45
CA VAL A 216 16.20 -0.58 -14.89
C VAL A 216 15.25 -1.65 -15.40
N LEU A 217 14.17 -1.22 -16.04
CA LEU A 217 13.30 -2.08 -16.84
C LEU A 217 13.71 -1.98 -18.30
N ASN A 218 14.10 -3.11 -18.90
CA ASN A 218 14.20 -3.26 -20.34
C ASN A 218 12.92 -3.89 -20.88
N LEU A 219 12.23 -3.17 -21.76
CA LEU A 219 11.02 -3.63 -22.43
C LEU A 219 11.01 -3.11 -23.86
N HIS A 220 10.74 -4.02 -24.81
CA HIS A 220 10.68 -3.70 -26.24
C HIS A 220 11.95 -2.99 -26.75
N GLY A 221 13.12 -3.45 -26.28
CA GLY A 221 14.43 -2.92 -26.66
C GLY A 221 14.80 -1.58 -26.03
N VAL A 222 13.95 -1.02 -25.16
CA VAL A 222 14.20 0.26 -24.49
C VAL A 222 14.37 0.06 -22.99
N SER A 223 15.42 0.65 -22.44
CA SER A 223 15.68 0.66 -20.99
C SER A 223 15.23 1.97 -20.36
N ARG A 224 14.51 1.86 -19.23
CA ARG A 224 14.05 2.99 -18.41
C ARG A 224 14.23 2.71 -16.93
N ASN A 225 14.54 3.75 -16.17
CA ASN A 225 14.58 3.66 -14.72
C ASN A 225 13.15 3.60 -14.18
N VAL A 226 12.87 2.61 -13.36
CA VAL A 226 11.57 2.36 -12.74
C VAL A 226 11.77 2.23 -11.23
N ALA A 227 10.85 2.82 -10.47
CA ALA A 227 10.78 2.62 -9.03
C ALA A 227 9.53 1.81 -8.70
N LEU A 228 9.72 0.71 -7.98
CA LEU A 228 8.65 -0.07 -7.38
C LEU A 228 8.40 0.47 -5.97
N ASP A 229 7.18 0.87 -5.66
CA ASP A 229 6.74 1.15 -4.29
C ASP A 229 6.37 -0.19 -3.65
N THR A 230 7.19 -0.66 -2.71
CA THR A 230 7.17 -2.03 -2.21
C THR A 230 6.82 -2.06 -0.73
N ARG A 231 5.84 -2.89 -0.38
CA ARG A 231 5.52 -3.23 1.00
C ARG A 231 6.05 -4.63 1.30
N TYR A 232 7.01 -4.72 2.20
CA TYR A 232 7.51 -5.98 2.73
C TYR A 232 6.50 -6.56 3.73
N LEU A 233 6.09 -7.81 3.50
CA LEU A 233 5.07 -8.50 4.29
C LEU A 233 5.69 -9.42 5.36
N GLY A 234 7.01 -9.59 5.35
CA GLY A 234 7.76 -10.35 6.35
C GLY A 234 8.21 -11.73 5.86
N ILE A 235 8.75 -12.49 6.82
CA ILE A 235 9.08 -13.91 6.66
C ILE A 235 7.94 -14.75 7.25
N GLY A 236 7.57 -15.80 6.52
CA GLY A 236 6.63 -16.82 6.96
C GLY A 236 7.14 -18.22 6.69
N THR A 237 6.36 -19.21 7.12
CA THR A 237 6.61 -20.62 6.87
C THR A 237 5.52 -21.15 5.94
N GLY A 238 5.93 -21.77 4.84
CA GLY A 238 5.03 -22.43 3.90
C GLY A 238 4.42 -23.70 4.48
N ILE A 239 3.45 -24.26 3.77
CA ILE A 239 2.69 -25.45 4.22
C ILE A 239 3.61 -26.67 4.36
N MET A 240 4.70 -26.75 3.59
CA MET A 240 5.68 -27.83 3.67
C MET A 240 6.84 -27.53 4.63
N GLY A 241 6.73 -26.47 5.45
CA GLY A 241 7.74 -26.08 6.44
C GLY A 241 8.89 -25.23 5.90
N GLU A 242 8.88 -24.92 4.60
CA GLU A 242 9.89 -24.09 3.95
C GLU A 242 9.78 -22.61 4.36
N THR A 243 10.91 -21.93 4.49
CA THR A 243 10.91 -20.48 4.77
C THR A 243 10.52 -19.71 3.52
N ARG A 244 9.70 -18.65 3.68
CA ARG A 244 9.23 -17.79 2.59
C ARG A 244 9.36 -16.33 2.97
N ALA A 245 9.76 -15.50 2.02
CA ALA A 245 9.68 -14.05 2.11
C ALA A 245 8.56 -13.56 1.21
N ALA A 246 7.78 -12.57 1.66
CA ALA A 246 6.69 -12.01 0.87
C ALA A 246 6.77 -10.49 0.76
N CYS A 247 6.41 -9.95 -0.40
CA CYS A 247 6.20 -8.52 -0.58
C CYS A 247 5.08 -8.27 -1.59
N SER A 248 4.51 -7.08 -1.54
CA SER A 248 3.67 -6.54 -2.62
C SER A 248 4.34 -5.29 -3.17
N ALA A 249 4.16 -5.00 -4.44
CA ALA A 249 4.70 -3.80 -5.04
C ALA A 249 3.80 -3.23 -6.12
N VAL A 250 3.84 -1.90 -6.27
CA VAL A 250 3.11 -1.19 -7.32
C VAL A 250 4.02 -0.21 -8.03
N THR A 251 3.72 0.04 -9.31
CA THR A 251 4.31 1.14 -10.07
C THR A 251 3.38 1.56 -11.19
N GLU A 252 3.64 2.72 -11.79
CA GLU A 252 2.97 3.16 -13.01
C GLU A 252 4.01 3.33 -14.11
N LEU A 253 3.72 2.74 -15.27
CA LEU A 253 4.55 2.84 -16.46
C LEU A 253 3.77 3.57 -17.55
N HIS A 254 4.47 4.29 -18.43
CA HIS A 254 3.88 4.82 -19.65
C HIS A 254 4.39 4.01 -20.83
N ARG A 255 3.49 3.32 -21.55
CA ARG A 255 3.87 2.42 -22.65
C ARG A 255 4.68 3.12 -23.76
N GLU A 256 4.48 4.42 -23.93
CA GLU A 256 5.13 5.24 -24.95
C GLU A 256 6.63 5.44 -24.65
N ASP A 257 7.03 5.38 -23.37
CA ASP A 257 8.43 5.44 -22.96
C ASP A 257 9.24 4.24 -23.47
N PHE A 258 8.55 3.15 -23.79
CA PHE A 258 9.08 1.89 -24.30
C PHE A 258 8.77 1.69 -25.79
N THR A 259 8.43 2.75 -26.53
CA THR A 259 8.09 2.71 -27.97
C THR A 259 6.87 1.85 -28.35
N LEU A 260 6.08 1.42 -27.37
CA LEU A 260 4.83 0.69 -27.58
C LEU A 260 3.71 1.68 -27.95
N ASN A 261 3.79 2.18 -29.18
CA ASN A 261 2.95 3.26 -29.71
C ASN A 261 1.81 2.71 -30.57
N TRP A 262 0.58 3.03 -30.20
CA TRP A 262 -0.66 2.54 -30.82
C TRP A 262 -1.02 3.22 -32.17
N LYS A 263 -0.05 3.74 -32.92
CA LYS A 263 -0.31 4.59 -34.10
C LYS A 263 -1.11 3.87 -35.21
N SER A 264 -1.01 2.55 -35.35
CA SER A 264 -1.80 1.75 -36.30
C SER A 264 -3.27 1.57 -35.87
N MET A 265 -3.53 1.65 -34.56
CA MET A 265 -4.82 1.61 -33.87
C MET A 265 -5.88 2.59 -34.36
N ILE A 266 -5.46 3.85 -34.49
CA ILE A 266 -6.35 4.98 -34.81
C ILE A 266 -7.00 4.79 -36.18
N GLN A 267 -6.31 4.15 -37.12
CA GLN A 267 -6.82 3.89 -38.47
C GLN A 267 -7.82 2.73 -38.55
N ARG A 268 -7.87 1.84 -37.55
CA ARG A 268 -8.76 0.66 -37.53
C ARG A 268 -9.98 0.80 -36.62
N GLY A 269 -10.23 1.97 -36.05
CA GLY A 269 -11.43 2.25 -35.23
C GLY A 269 -11.48 1.51 -33.89
N ILE A 270 -10.35 0.94 -33.43
CA ILE A 270 -10.28 0.23 -32.15
C ILE A 270 -9.99 1.24 -31.03
N ALA A 271 -10.98 1.35 -30.14
CA ALA A 271 -11.06 2.10 -28.91
C ALA A 271 -9.71 2.35 -28.18
N MET A 272 -9.42 3.64 -27.88
CA MET A 272 -8.16 4.11 -27.29
C MET A 272 -7.83 3.44 -25.95
N ILE A 273 -6.69 2.75 -25.84
CA ILE A 273 -6.13 2.33 -24.53
C ILE A 273 -5.22 3.44 -24.00
N GLY A 274 -5.43 3.83 -22.74
CA GLY A 274 -4.62 4.83 -22.04
C GLY A 274 -3.13 4.46 -22.03
N ALA A 275 -2.27 5.48 -22.08
CA ALA A 275 -0.83 5.27 -22.10
C ALA A 275 -0.27 4.78 -20.76
N THR A 276 -0.94 5.14 -19.65
CA THR A 276 -0.57 4.72 -18.29
C THR A 276 -1.01 3.28 -18.04
N ILE A 277 -0.05 2.48 -17.60
CA ILE A 277 -0.19 1.08 -17.21
C ILE A 277 0.14 0.99 -15.73
N ARG A 278 -0.87 0.68 -14.91
CA ARG A 278 -0.63 0.36 -13.51
C ARG A 278 -0.12 -1.08 -13.43
N VAL A 279 0.97 -1.28 -12.71
CA VAL A 279 1.55 -2.60 -12.43
C VAL A 279 1.34 -2.93 -10.96
N GLU A 280 0.92 -4.16 -10.69
CA GLU A 280 0.65 -4.68 -9.35
C GLU A 280 1.30 -6.05 -9.22
N LEU A 281 2.16 -6.18 -8.21
CA LEU A 281 2.96 -7.37 -7.95
C LEU A 281 2.61 -7.92 -6.57
N ASP A 282 2.33 -9.22 -6.50
CA ASP A 282 2.32 -9.99 -5.25
C ASP A 282 3.42 -11.02 -5.39
N ILE A 283 4.42 -11.01 -4.50
CA ILE A 283 5.64 -11.79 -4.69
C ILE A 283 5.88 -12.66 -3.46
N GLN A 284 6.18 -13.93 -3.71
CA GLN A 284 6.81 -14.80 -2.73
C GLN A 284 8.16 -15.29 -3.28
N ALA A 285 9.14 -15.39 -2.38
CA ALA A 285 10.43 -15.98 -2.68
C ALA A 285 10.82 -17.01 -1.61
N VAL A 286 11.52 -18.04 -2.05
CA VAL A 286 12.05 -19.12 -1.20
C VAL A 286 13.58 -19.07 -1.22
N PRO A 287 14.27 -19.38 -0.11
CA PRO A 287 15.72 -19.51 -0.11
C PRO A 287 16.15 -20.55 -1.15
N GLN A 288 17.16 -20.19 -1.94
CA GLN A 288 17.81 -21.11 -2.84
C GLN A 288 18.94 -21.79 -2.07
N SER A 289 18.79 -23.10 -1.86
CA SER A 289 19.79 -24.00 -1.27
C SER A 289 21.05 -24.11 -2.13
#